data_AF-N0B118-F1
#
_entry.id   AF-N0B118-F1
#
_cell.length_a   1.000
_cell.length_b   1.000
_cell.length_c   1.000
_cell.angle_alpha   90.00
_cell.angle_beta   90.00
_cell.angle_gamma   90.00
#
_symmetry.space_group_name_H-M   'P 1'
#
loop_
_entity.id
_entity.type
_entity.pdbx_description
1 polymer ?
#
loop_
_entity_poly.entity_id
_entity_poly.type
_entity_poly.pdbx_seq_one_letter_code
_entity_poly.pdbx_strand_id
1 'polypeptide(L)'
;MAMNLKAGNLEEFNPLSQFSTLENFLHDIEGWLFDHKHDFSKGELVGMKWLVHFSSKVPGVCNLPIGTILKAIHEDYYDHGISRSTFKKMLLKAKKLGIISVYETAKQNGSQSSNLYVFNRYPANETAKTNSNLKF
;
A
#
# COMPACT_ATOMS: atom_id res chain seq x y z
N MET A 1 14.48 12.43 1.09
CA MET A 1 14.66 12.12 2.52
C MET A 1 13.91 10.83 2.82
N ALA A 2 14.60 9.77 3.24
CA ALA A 2 13.96 8.56 3.74
C ALA A 2 13.59 8.79 5.21
N MET A 3 12.32 8.61 5.58
CA MET A 3 11.91 8.67 6.97
C MET A 3 12.37 7.39 7.67
N ASN A 4 13.25 7.52 8.67
CA ASN A 4 13.70 6.40 9.50
C ASN A 4 12.61 6.01 10.50
N LEU A 5 11.65 5.21 10.05
CA LEU A 5 10.61 4.64 10.90
C LEU A 5 11.15 3.39 11.59
N LYS A 6 11.11 3.38 12.93
CA LYS A 6 11.38 2.18 13.72
C LYS A 6 10.26 1.17 13.48
N ALA A 7 10.61 -0.11 13.35
CA ALA A 7 9.60 -1.16 13.40
C ALA A 7 8.93 -1.14 14.79
N GLY A 8 7.60 -1.01 14.82
CA GLY A 8 6.78 -0.84 16.02
C GLY A 8 5.46 -1.60 15.92
N ASN A 9 4.61 -1.54 16.95
CA ASN A 9 3.27 -2.13 16.90
C ASN A 9 2.45 -1.45 15.78
N LEU A 10 1.56 -2.18 15.10
CA LEU A 10 0.80 -1.66 13.95
C LEU A 10 0.04 -0.37 14.30
N GLU A 11 -0.44 -0.27 15.53
CA GLU A 11 -1.13 0.91 16.09
C GLU A 11 -0.27 2.18 16.11
N GLU A 12 1.07 2.06 16.17
CA GLU A 12 1.99 3.20 16.09
C GLU A 12 1.97 3.87 14.72
N PHE A 13 1.46 3.18 13.70
CA PHE A 13 1.31 3.70 12.34
C PHE A 13 -0.11 4.21 12.05
N ASN A 14 -1.06 4.14 12.99
CA ASN A 14 -2.40 4.72 12.83
C ASN A 14 -2.40 6.19 12.38
N PRO A 15 -1.52 7.07 12.89
CA PRO A 15 -1.48 8.47 12.45
C PRO A 15 -1.09 8.64 10.98
N LEU A 16 -0.56 7.59 10.33
CA LEU A 16 -0.22 7.60 8.91
C LEU A 16 -1.39 7.15 8.02
N SER A 17 -2.46 6.63 8.63
CA SER A 17 -3.70 6.36 7.91
C SER A 17 -4.29 7.68 7.41
N GLN A 18 -4.71 7.69 6.15
CA GLN A 18 -5.50 8.78 5.56
C GLN A 18 -7.01 8.50 5.64
N PHE A 19 -7.41 7.40 6.29
CA PHE A 19 -8.77 6.88 6.28
C PHE A 19 -9.31 6.76 7.70
N SER A 20 -10.48 7.36 7.94
CA SER A 20 -11.19 7.27 9.23
C SER A 20 -11.88 5.94 9.43
N THR A 21 -12.27 5.27 8.34
CA THR A 21 -12.99 3.98 8.40
C THR A 21 -12.53 3.03 7.30
N LEU A 22 -12.83 1.74 7.49
CA LEU A 22 -12.58 0.71 6.48
C LEU A 22 -13.37 1.00 5.20
N GLU A 23 -14.60 1.49 5.32
CA GLU A 23 -15.46 1.83 4.18
C GLU A 23 -14.85 2.95 3.34
N ASN A 24 -14.31 4.01 3.97
CA ASN A 24 -13.61 5.07 3.24
C ASN A 24 -12.35 4.57 2.53
N PHE A 25 -11.66 3.61 3.14
CA PHE A 25 -10.50 2.98 2.50
C PHE A 25 -10.90 2.14 1.29
N LEU A 26 -11.90 1.27 1.43
CA LEU A 26 -12.34 0.40 0.34
C LEU A 26 -12.95 1.20 -0.81
N HIS A 27 -13.71 2.26 -0.53
CA HIS A 27 -14.27 3.15 -1.55
C HIS A 27 -13.18 3.80 -2.42
N ASP A 28 -12.11 4.30 -1.82
CA ASP A 28 -11.00 4.89 -2.57
C ASP A 28 -10.23 3.82 -3.36
N ILE A 29 -10.10 2.60 -2.83
CA ILE A 29 -9.51 1.48 -3.59
C ILE A 29 -10.36 1.12 -4.80
N GLU A 30 -11.69 1.16 -4.70
CA GLU A 30 -12.59 0.97 -5.84
C GLU A 30 -12.35 2.04 -6.91
N GLY A 31 -12.20 3.31 -6.53
CA GLY A 31 -11.85 4.40 -7.44
C GLY A 31 -10.52 4.15 -8.16
N TRP A 32 -9.46 3.82 -7.40
CA TRP A 32 -8.15 3.50 -7.98
C TRP A 32 -8.21 2.30 -8.93
N LEU A 33 -8.96 1.25 -8.60
CA LEU A 33 -9.10 0.07 -9.45
C LEU A 33 -10.01 0.31 -10.65
N PHE A 34 -10.98 1.21 -10.55
CA PHE A 34 -11.80 1.60 -11.70
C PHE A 34 -10.92 2.21 -12.79
N ASP A 35 -10.04 3.13 -12.42
CA ASP A 35 -9.16 3.80 -13.37
C ASP A 35 -7.99 2.93 -13.81
N HIS A 36 -7.31 2.26 -12.89
CA HIS A 36 -5.97 1.70 -13.14
C HIS A 36 -5.89 0.18 -13.16
N LYS A 37 -6.97 -0.57 -12.96
CA LYS A 37 -6.91 -2.04 -12.95
C LYS A 37 -6.26 -2.63 -14.21
N HIS A 38 -6.42 -1.95 -15.35
CA HIS A 38 -5.85 -2.37 -16.64
C HIS A 38 -4.31 -2.20 -16.71
N ASP A 39 -3.71 -1.36 -15.86
CA ASP A 39 -2.25 -1.18 -15.77
C ASP A 39 -1.56 -2.37 -15.09
N PHE A 40 -2.32 -3.23 -14.40
CA PHE A 40 -1.82 -4.37 -13.65
C PHE A 40 -2.13 -5.70 -14.35
N SER A 41 -1.16 -6.61 -14.33
CA SER A 41 -1.38 -8.01 -14.70
C SER A 41 -2.23 -8.73 -13.66
N LYS A 42 -2.80 -9.89 -14.03
CA LYS A 42 -3.60 -10.72 -13.10
C LYS A 42 -2.83 -11.05 -11.81
N GLY A 43 -1.55 -11.41 -11.89
CA GLY A 43 -0.74 -11.70 -10.71
C GLY A 43 -0.45 -10.46 -9.85
N GLU A 44 -0.25 -9.30 -10.47
CA GLU A 44 -0.09 -8.05 -9.73
C GLU A 44 -1.39 -7.67 -8.99
N LEU A 45 -2.56 -7.89 -9.61
CA LEU A 45 -3.86 -7.69 -8.96
C LEU A 45 -4.09 -8.64 -7.77
N VAL A 46 -3.61 -9.88 -7.84
CA VAL A 46 -3.60 -10.79 -6.66
C VAL A 46 -2.77 -10.19 -5.51
N GLY A 47 -1.58 -9.67 -5.83
CA GLY A 47 -0.74 -8.99 -4.85
C GLY A 47 -1.40 -7.75 -4.24
N MET A 48 -2.04 -6.93 -5.07
CA MET A 48 -2.77 -5.73 -4.64
C MET A 48 -3.93 -6.10 -3.71
N LYS A 49 -4.75 -7.09 -4.08
CA LYS A 49 -5.89 -7.57 -3.27
C LYS A 49 -5.44 -7.96 -1.86
N TRP A 50 -4.37 -8.73 -1.75
CA TRP A 50 -3.85 -9.18 -0.46
C TRP A 50 -3.23 -8.05 0.35
N LEU A 51 -2.54 -7.11 -0.29
CA LEU A 51 -2.01 -5.94 0.39
C LEU A 51 -3.14 -5.05 0.94
N VAL A 52 -4.22 -4.86 0.18
CA VAL A 52 -5.44 -4.16 0.64
C VAL A 52 -6.05 -4.89 1.83
N HIS A 53 -6.20 -6.21 1.76
CA HIS A 53 -6.72 -7.02 2.87
C HIS A 53 -5.93 -6.85 4.17
N PHE A 54 -4.59 -6.93 4.11
CA PHE A 54 -3.76 -6.69 5.30
C PHE A 54 -3.83 -5.25 5.80
N SER A 55 -4.06 -4.30 4.88
CA SER A 55 -4.25 -2.87 5.19
C SER A 55 -5.68 -2.55 5.63
N SER A 56 -6.57 -3.53 5.78
CA SER A 56 -7.90 -3.32 6.34
C SER A 56 -7.89 -3.31 7.88
N LYS A 57 -6.87 -3.90 8.52
CA LYS A 57 -6.73 -3.91 9.98
C LYS A 57 -6.51 -2.51 10.55
N VAL A 58 -5.61 -1.74 9.92
CA VAL A 58 -5.50 -0.29 10.09
C VAL A 58 -5.76 0.30 8.72
N PRO A 59 -6.94 0.91 8.47
CA PRO A 59 -7.37 1.31 7.15
C PRO A 59 -6.28 2.02 6.33
N GLY A 60 -5.84 1.40 5.23
CA GLY A 60 -4.84 1.93 4.33
C GLY A 60 -3.39 1.84 4.81
N VAL A 61 -3.09 1.19 5.94
CA VAL A 61 -1.72 1.06 6.47
C VAL A 61 -1.36 -0.41 6.71
N CYS A 62 -0.18 -0.82 6.23
CA CYS A 62 0.37 -2.15 6.47
C CYS A 62 1.88 -2.10 6.68
N ASN A 63 2.38 -2.74 7.76
CA ASN A 63 3.81 -2.92 8.01
C ASN A 63 4.21 -4.40 8.07
N LEU A 64 3.92 -5.14 7.00
CA LEU A 64 4.31 -6.55 6.90
C LEU A 64 5.51 -6.75 5.96
N PRO A 65 6.44 -7.66 6.27
CA PRO A 65 7.44 -8.10 5.31
C PRO A 65 6.78 -8.71 4.07
N ILE A 66 7.34 -8.46 2.88
CA ILE A 66 6.84 -9.05 1.62
C ILE A 66 6.74 -10.58 1.74
N GLY A 67 7.71 -11.23 2.41
CA GLY A 67 7.70 -12.68 2.60
C GLY A 67 6.46 -13.19 3.34
N THR A 68 5.96 -12.46 4.33
CA THR A 68 4.74 -12.81 5.08
C THR A 68 3.51 -12.73 4.19
N ILE A 69 3.41 -11.66 3.39
CA ILE A 69 2.31 -11.48 2.44
C ILE A 69 2.33 -12.60 1.38
N LEU A 70 3.50 -12.90 0.82
CA LEU A 70 3.65 -13.98 -0.16
C LEU A 70 3.31 -15.35 0.41
N LYS A 71 3.67 -15.62 1.67
CA LYS A 71 3.31 -16.87 2.35
C LYS A 71 1.80 -17.02 2.43
N ALA A 72 1.08 -15.98 2.85
CA ALA A 72 -0.38 -16.00 2.90
C ALA A 72 -1.01 -16.19 1.51
N ILE A 73 -0.44 -15.56 0.46
CA ILE A 73 -0.89 -15.78 -0.92
C ILE A 73 -0.67 -17.24 -1.34
N HIS A 74 0.49 -17.85 -1.06
CA HIS A 74 0.74 -19.25 -1.44
C HIS A 74 -0.20 -20.22 -0.70
N GLU A 75 -0.51 -19.96 0.57
CA GLU A 75 -1.46 -20.76 1.35
C GLU A 75 -2.88 -20.71 0.77
N ASP A 76 -3.35 -19.55 0.31
CA ASP A 76 -4.68 -19.37 -0.32
C ASP A 76 -4.76 -19.91 -1.76
N TYR A 77 -3.63 -19.94 -2.47
CA TYR A 77 -3.54 -20.39 -3.87
C TYR A 77 -2.89 -21.77 -4.03
N TYR A 78 -2.78 -22.57 -2.96
CA TYR A 78 -2.20 -23.93 -2.99
C TYR A 78 -0.84 -23.99 -3.73
N ASP A 79 0.12 -23.16 -3.31
CA ASP A 79 1.45 -23.01 -3.93
C ASP A 79 1.50 -22.45 -5.36
N HIS A 80 0.35 -22.02 -5.93
CA HIS A 80 0.27 -21.32 -7.21
C HIS A 80 0.13 -19.79 -7.09
N GLY A 81 0.72 -19.22 -6.03
CA GLY A 81 0.72 -17.78 -5.80
C GLY A 81 1.72 -17.02 -6.70
N ILE A 82 2.11 -15.82 -6.26
CA ILE A 82 2.93 -14.91 -7.07
C ILE A 82 4.37 -14.83 -6.57
N SER A 83 5.30 -14.59 -7.51
CA SER A 83 6.70 -14.37 -7.14
C SER A 83 6.91 -13.04 -6.40
N ARG A 84 8.01 -12.93 -5.65
CA ARG A 84 8.46 -11.65 -5.06
C ARG A 84 8.68 -10.57 -6.12
N SER A 85 9.18 -10.94 -7.30
CA SER A 85 9.39 -10.02 -8.42
C SER A 85 8.06 -9.46 -8.94
N THR A 86 7.01 -10.29 -9.01
CA THR A 86 5.65 -9.86 -9.38
C THR A 86 5.10 -8.86 -8.36
N PHE A 87 5.25 -9.14 -7.06
CA PHE A 87 4.80 -8.22 -6.01
C PHE A 87 5.55 -6.88 -6.05
N LYS A 88 6.87 -6.90 -6.28
CA LYS A 88 7.66 -5.67 -6.42
C LYS A 88 7.27 -4.85 -7.66
N LYS A 89 6.96 -5.50 -8.79
CA LYS A 89 6.45 -4.81 -9.99
C LYS A 89 5.10 -4.14 -9.72
N MET A 90 4.19 -4.83 -9.01
CA MET A 90 2.94 -4.24 -8.54
C MET A 90 3.19 -2.98 -7.70
N LEU A 91 4.05 -3.06 -6.69
CA LEU A 91 4.37 -1.90 -5.84
C LEU A 91 4.95 -0.72 -6.62
N LEU A 92 5.84 -1.00 -7.59
CA LEU A 92 6.43 0.04 -8.43
C LEU A 92 5.38 0.77 -9.25
N LYS A 93 4.44 0.03 -9.87
CA LYS A 93 3.32 0.60 -10.62
C LYS A 93 2.39 1.39 -9.70
N ALA A 94 1.97 0.81 -8.59
CA ALA A 94 1.09 1.46 -7.63
C ALA A 94 1.69 2.77 -7.09
N LYS A 95 3.00 2.79 -6.82
CA LYS A 95 3.73 4.00 -6.42
C LYS A 95 3.75 5.04 -7.54
N LYS A 96 4.01 4.63 -8.78
CA LYS A 96 4.03 5.53 -9.95
C LYS A 96 2.65 6.17 -10.21
N LEU A 97 1.58 5.42 -9.97
CA LEU A 97 0.20 5.85 -10.13
C LEU A 97 -0.31 6.69 -8.94
N GLY A 98 0.47 6.82 -7.87
CA GLY A 98 0.06 7.56 -6.68
C GLY A 98 -0.87 6.78 -5.73
N ILE A 99 -1.16 5.50 -6.00
CA ILE A 99 -2.02 4.66 -5.17
C ILE A 99 -1.41 4.42 -3.79
N ILE A 100 -0.07 4.27 -3.72
CA ILE A 100 0.61 3.87 -2.50
C ILE A 100 1.94 4.60 -2.29
N SER A 101 2.18 5.00 -1.05
CA SER A 101 3.47 5.44 -0.55
C SER A 101 4.15 4.27 0.17
N VAL A 102 5.42 4.00 -0.16
CA VAL A 102 6.19 2.90 0.43
C VAL A 102 7.42 3.46 1.13
N TYR A 103 7.54 3.18 2.42
CA TYR A 103 8.68 3.58 3.26
C TYR A 103 9.44 2.35 3.71
N GLU A 104 10.76 2.36 3.52
CA GLU A 104 11.63 1.36 4.12
C GLU A 104 11.71 1.64 5.62
N THR A 105 11.42 0.64 6.44
CA THR A 105 11.72 0.72 7.87
C THR A 105 13.11 0.16 8.13
N ALA A 106 13.67 0.42 9.30
CA ALA A 106 14.89 -0.25 9.75
C ALA A 106 14.65 -0.84 11.13
N LYS A 107 15.07 -2.09 11.34
CA LYS A 107 15.15 -2.65 12.68
C LYS A 107 16.40 -2.09 13.37
N GLN A 108 16.29 -1.83 14.68
CA GLN A 108 17.40 -1.33 15.50
C GLN A 108 18.63 -2.27 15.49
N ASN A 109 18.44 -3.56 15.17
CA ASN A 109 19.49 -4.58 15.17
C ASN A 109 20.04 -4.92 13.77
N GLY A 110 19.70 -4.15 12.73
CA GLY A 110 20.21 -4.37 11.36
C GLY A 110 19.63 -5.59 10.63
N SER A 111 18.73 -6.36 11.25
CA SER A 111 18.06 -7.49 10.58
C SER A 111 16.98 -7.03 9.60
N GLN A 112 16.59 -7.92 8.68
CA GLN A 112 15.69 -7.65 7.56
C GLN A 112 14.46 -6.82 7.99
N SER A 113 14.30 -5.65 7.38
CA SER A 113 13.22 -4.71 7.66
C SER A 113 11.92 -5.04 6.93
N SER A 114 10.79 -4.69 7.54
CA SER A 114 9.50 -4.60 6.85
C SER A 114 9.45 -3.29 6.06
N ASN A 115 8.62 -3.25 5.02
CA ASN A 115 8.24 -1.98 4.44
C ASN A 115 6.96 -1.52 5.13
N LEU A 116 6.81 -0.21 5.29
CA LEU A 116 5.53 0.41 5.59
C LEU A 116 4.87 0.82 4.28
N TYR A 117 3.66 0.31 4.07
CA TYR A 117 2.79 0.61 2.95
C TYR A 117 1.67 1.52 3.45
N VAL A 118 1.54 2.70 2.83
CA VAL A 118 0.48 3.67 3.14
C VAL A 118 -0.28 3.96 1.86
N PHE A 119 -1.52 3.51 1.78
CA PHE A 119 -2.42 3.83 0.67
C PHE A 119 -2.81 5.31 0.73
N ASN A 120 -2.85 5.94 -0.44
CA ASN A 120 -3.24 7.33 -0.57
C ASN A 120 -4.73 7.42 -0.93
N ARG A 121 -5.37 8.53 -0.54
CA ARG A 121 -6.74 8.83 -0.96
C ARG A 121 -6.84 8.81 -2.49
N TYR A 122 -7.94 8.28 -3.01
CA TYR A 122 -8.27 8.46 -4.42
C TYR A 122 -8.49 9.95 -4.66
N PRO A 123 -7.88 10.56 -5.68
CA PRO A 123 -8.06 11.98 -5.94
C PRO A 123 -9.56 12.23 -6.16
N ALA A 124 -10.17 13.02 -5.29
CA ALA A 124 -11.46 13.59 -5.61
C ALA A 124 -11.27 14.34 -6.93
N ASN A 125 -12.13 14.08 -7.93
CA ASN A 125 -12.12 14.80 -9.20
C ASN A 125 -11.85 16.29 -8.90
N GLU A 126 -10.72 16.83 -9.38
CA GLU A 126 -10.41 18.25 -9.25
C GLU A 126 -11.36 19.06 -10.15
N THR A 127 -12.64 19.11 -9.79
CA THR A 127 -13.46 20.31 -9.99
C THR A 127 -13.32 21.20 -8.76
N ALA A 128 -12.06 21.49 -8.40
CA ALA A 128 -11.69 22.64 -7.60
C ALA A 128 -10.47 23.29 -8.25
N LYS A 129 -10.71 23.98 -9.39
CA LYS A 129 -9.84 25.09 -9.75
C LYS A 129 -9.83 26.07 -8.57
N THR A 130 -8.71 26.24 -7.89
CA THR A 130 -8.37 27.52 -7.24
C THR A 130 -6.85 27.68 -7.22
N ASN A 131 -6.38 28.40 -8.23
CA ASN A 131 -5.36 29.44 -8.20
C ASN A 131 -4.14 29.28 -7.27
N SER A 132 -3.00 29.09 -7.93
CA SER A 132 -1.69 29.70 -7.67
C SER A 132 -1.50 30.53 -6.40
N ASN A 133 -0.40 30.18 -5.70
CA ASN A 133 0.38 30.91 -4.70
C ASN A 133 0.16 30.49 -3.25
N LEU A 134 0.89 29.47 -2.84
CA LEU A 134 1.57 29.51 -1.54
C LEU A 134 3.00 29.02 -1.73
N LYS A 135 3.93 29.98 -1.70
CA LYS A 135 5.37 29.73 -1.49
C LYS A 135 5.56 29.50 0.01
N PHE A 136 6.26 28.44 0.37
CA PHE A 136 7.08 28.37 1.57
C PHE A 136 8.50 28.05 1.13
#